data_AF-A0A166AKS0-F1
#
_entry.id   AF-A0A166AKS0-F1
#
_cell.length_a   1.000
_cell.length_b   1.000
_cell.length_c   1.000
_cell.angle_alpha   90.00
_cell.angle_beta   90.00
_cell.angle_gamma   90.00
#
_symmetry.space_group_name_H-M   'P 1'
#
loop_
_entity.id
_entity.type
_entity.pdbx_description
1 polymer ?
#
loop_
_entity_poly.entity_id
_entity_poly.type
_entity_poly.pdbx_seq_one_letter_code
_entity_poly.pdbx_strand_id
1 'polypeptide(L)'
;MAGPAPTPLLKDELDIVIPTIRNLDFLEMWRPFFEQYHLIIVQDGDPSKTIKVPEGFDYELYNRNDINRILGPKASCISFKDSACRCFGYMVSKKKYIYTIDDDCFVAKDPSGKEINALEQHIKNLLSPATPFFFNTLYDPYRDGADFVRGYPFSLREGAPTAVSHGLWLNIPDYDAPTQLVKPRERNTRYVDAVLTIPKGTLFPMCGMNLGFDRELIGPAMYFGLMGDGQPIGRYDDMWAGWCIKVICDHMGWGVKTGLPYIWHSKASNPFVNLKKEYKGIYWQEELIPFFQAVKLPKECTTVQQCYLELSKEVKAKLGKVDDYFIKLADAMVTWIEAWDELNPSGASAATATAAKVSNGPKK
;
A
#
# COMPACT_ATOMS: atom_id res chain seq x y z
N MET A 1 26.42 28.66 6.68
CA MET A 1 26.70 27.29 7.15
C MET A 1 25.38 26.54 7.13
N ALA A 2 25.25 25.50 6.31
CA ALA A 2 24.09 24.62 6.38
C ALA A 2 24.11 23.96 7.77
N GLY A 3 22.97 24.00 8.48
CA GLY A 3 22.84 23.27 9.76
C GLY A 3 23.08 21.77 9.56
N PRO A 4 23.30 21.01 10.64
CA PRO A 4 23.40 19.55 10.53
C PRO A 4 22.16 19.01 9.82
N ALA A 5 22.38 18.12 8.84
CA ALA A 5 21.27 17.43 8.18
C ALA A 5 20.42 16.74 9.25
N PRO A 6 19.09 16.91 9.24
CA PRO A 6 18.23 16.30 10.25
C PRO A 6 18.39 14.78 10.22
N THR A 7 18.46 14.17 11.41
CA THR A 7 18.56 12.71 11.54
C THR A 7 17.34 12.04 10.89
N PRO A 8 17.55 11.06 9.99
CA PRO A 8 16.42 10.37 9.37
C PRO A 8 15.59 9.58 10.37
N LEU A 9 14.27 9.79 10.30
CA LEU A 9 13.29 9.09 11.12
C LEU A 9 13.14 7.64 10.64
N LEU A 10 13.04 6.68 11.56
CA LEU A 10 12.74 5.28 11.26
C LEU A 10 13.69 4.61 10.25
N LYS A 11 14.93 5.09 10.12
CA LYS A 11 15.92 4.56 9.16
C LYS A 11 16.03 3.02 9.22
N ASP A 12 16.12 2.49 10.43
CA ASP A 12 16.30 1.05 10.69
C ASP A 12 14.95 0.29 10.76
N GLU A 13 13.83 1.00 10.73
CA GLU A 13 12.47 0.47 10.90
C GLU A 13 11.59 0.62 9.65
N LEU A 14 12.07 1.26 8.58
CA LEU A 14 11.34 1.48 7.33
C LEU A 14 12.10 0.97 6.10
N ASP A 15 11.39 0.24 5.24
CA ASP A 15 11.82 -0.11 3.88
C ASP A 15 11.01 0.67 2.84
N ILE A 16 11.66 0.99 1.72
CA ILE A 16 11.00 1.57 0.55
C ILE A 16 10.79 0.48 -0.52
N VAL A 17 9.54 0.24 -0.93
CA VAL A 17 9.18 -0.81 -1.88
C VAL A 17 8.79 -0.20 -3.23
N ILE A 18 9.52 -0.56 -4.28
CA ILE A 18 9.38 0.01 -5.63
C ILE A 18 9.15 -1.12 -6.65
N PRO A 19 7.96 -1.25 -7.25
CA PRO A 19 7.80 -2.08 -8.43
C PRO A 19 8.29 -1.36 -9.67
N THR A 20 8.88 -2.10 -10.60
CA THR A 20 9.36 -1.49 -11.84
C THR A 20 9.47 -2.48 -13.00
N ILE A 21 9.48 -1.93 -14.21
CA ILE A 21 9.86 -2.62 -15.46
C ILE A 21 10.98 -1.89 -16.21
N ARG A 22 11.61 -0.87 -15.59
CA ARG A 22 12.56 0.06 -16.20
C ARG A 22 13.66 0.46 -15.22
N ASN A 23 14.71 1.11 -15.73
CA ASN A 23 15.78 1.64 -14.88
C ASN A 23 15.23 2.68 -13.90
N LEU A 24 15.86 2.76 -12.73
CA LEU A 24 15.41 3.59 -11.61
C LEU A 24 16.13 4.93 -11.52
N ASP A 25 16.38 5.59 -12.66
CA ASP A 25 17.06 6.89 -12.70
C ASP A 25 16.32 7.97 -11.89
N PHE A 26 15.00 7.82 -11.68
CA PHE A 26 14.19 8.71 -10.83
C PHE A 26 14.70 8.79 -9.38
N LEU A 27 15.42 7.75 -8.91
CA LEU A 27 16.00 7.73 -7.57
C LEU A 27 17.03 8.83 -7.36
N GLU A 28 17.70 9.33 -8.40
CA GLU A 28 18.66 10.44 -8.25
C GLU A 28 18.02 11.70 -7.67
N MET A 29 16.80 11.99 -8.10
CA MET A 29 16.07 13.15 -7.61
C MET A 29 15.47 12.88 -6.21
N TRP A 30 15.23 11.62 -5.85
CA TRP A 30 14.88 11.21 -4.50
C TRP A 30 16.08 10.99 -3.57
N ARG A 31 17.32 11.02 -4.08
CA ARG A 31 18.55 10.71 -3.33
C ARG A 31 18.64 11.45 -1.99
N PRO A 32 18.36 12.76 -1.90
CA PRO A 32 18.41 13.49 -0.63
C PRO A 32 17.47 12.94 0.45
N PHE A 33 16.45 12.17 0.06
CA PHE A 33 15.43 11.62 0.96
C PHE A 33 15.56 10.10 1.16
N PHE A 34 15.93 9.36 0.11
CA PHE A 34 15.88 7.89 0.09
C PHE A 34 17.21 7.19 0.37
N GLU A 35 18.36 7.82 0.11
CA GLU A 35 19.68 7.16 0.14
C GLU A 35 20.01 6.48 1.49
N GLN A 36 19.43 7.00 2.57
CA GLN A 36 19.61 6.46 3.92
C GLN A 36 18.72 5.25 4.26
N TYR A 37 17.72 4.94 3.46
CA TYR A 37 16.80 3.82 3.68
C TYR A 37 17.14 2.66 2.74
N HIS A 38 16.84 1.45 3.19
CA HIS A 38 16.95 0.25 2.37
C HIS A 38 15.77 0.17 1.38
N LEU A 39 16.08 -0.19 0.13
CA LEU A 39 15.09 -0.35 -0.94
C LEU A 39 14.83 -1.83 -1.23
N ILE A 40 13.56 -2.18 -1.43
CA ILE A 40 13.15 -3.47 -1.97
C ILE A 40 12.54 -3.22 -3.34
N ILE A 41 13.27 -3.60 -4.38
CA ILE A 41 12.89 -3.39 -5.77
C ILE A 41 12.28 -4.69 -6.29
N VAL A 42 11.07 -4.60 -6.84
CA VAL A 42 10.37 -5.74 -7.45
C VAL A 42 10.27 -5.51 -8.95
N GLN A 43 11.14 -6.19 -9.70
CA GLN A 43 11.13 -6.19 -11.15
C GLN A 43 9.99 -7.08 -11.66
N ASP A 44 9.14 -6.48 -12.49
CA ASP A 44 8.07 -7.18 -13.19
C ASP A 44 8.37 -7.35 -14.68
N GLY A 45 7.57 -8.16 -15.37
CA GLY A 45 7.75 -8.47 -16.78
C GLY A 45 8.86 -9.48 -17.05
N ASP A 46 9.74 -9.19 -18.01
CA ASP A 46 10.78 -10.11 -18.47
C ASP A 46 11.97 -10.12 -17.49
N PRO A 47 12.22 -11.25 -16.78
CA PRO A 47 13.28 -11.33 -15.78
C PRO A 47 14.69 -11.37 -16.39
N SER A 48 14.81 -11.56 -17.71
CA SER A 48 16.11 -11.52 -18.40
C SER A 48 16.64 -10.10 -18.62
N LYS A 49 15.77 -9.09 -18.51
CA LYS A 49 16.16 -7.69 -18.63
C LYS A 49 16.85 -7.24 -17.35
N THR A 50 17.99 -6.58 -17.49
CA THR A 50 18.68 -5.96 -16.36
C THR A 50 18.10 -4.59 -16.08
N ILE A 51 17.67 -4.37 -14.84
CA ILE A 51 17.27 -3.07 -14.32
C ILE A 51 18.49 -2.39 -13.70
N LYS A 52 18.79 -1.16 -14.12
CA LYS A 52 19.84 -0.35 -13.51
C LYS A 52 19.29 0.46 -12.34
N VAL A 53 20.00 0.41 -11.22
CA VAL A 53 19.77 1.23 -10.03
C VAL A 53 20.99 2.15 -9.89
N PRO A 54 20.81 3.45 -9.62
CA PRO A 54 21.94 4.35 -9.40
C PRO A 54 22.84 3.90 -8.25
N GLU A 55 24.14 4.23 -8.33
CA GLU A 55 25.10 3.83 -7.31
C GLU A 55 24.82 4.51 -5.95
N GLY A 56 25.20 3.85 -4.86
CA GLY A 56 25.11 4.37 -3.49
C GLY A 56 23.84 3.98 -2.72
N PHE A 57 22.80 3.47 -3.39
CA PHE A 57 21.62 2.95 -2.71
C PHE A 57 21.86 1.54 -2.14
N ASP A 58 21.38 1.29 -0.92
CA ASP A 58 21.27 -0.03 -0.31
C ASP A 58 19.96 -0.68 -0.76
N TYR A 59 20.04 -1.81 -1.49
CA TYR A 59 18.85 -2.44 -2.04
C TYR A 59 18.95 -3.96 -2.24
N GLU A 60 17.78 -4.60 -2.18
CA GLU A 60 17.54 -5.92 -2.74
C GLU A 60 16.66 -5.80 -4.00
N LEU A 61 16.98 -6.57 -5.04
CA LEU A 61 16.20 -6.64 -6.26
C LEU A 61 15.69 -8.06 -6.47
N TYR A 62 14.38 -8.19 -6.61
CA TYR A 62 13.69 -9.45 -6.86
C TYR A 62 12.99 -9.40 -8.21
N ASN A 63 13.01 -10.51 -8.95
CA ASN A 63 12.21 -10.67 -10.17
C ASN A 63 11.32 -11.92 -10.10
N ARG A 64 10.60 -12.22 -11.18
CA ARG A 64 9.70 -13.39 -11.24
C ARG A 64 10.38 -14.73 -10.92
N ASN A 65 11.66 -14.91 -11.27
CA ASN A 65 12.39 -16.14 -10.95
C ASN A 65 12.61 -16.26 -9.43
N ASP A 66 12.93 -15.16 -8.74
CA ASP A 66 13.06 -15.15 -7.29
C ASP A 66 11.73 -15.41 -6.59
N ILE A 67 10.65 -14.77 -7.06
CA ILE A 67 9.29 -15.01 -6.54
C ILE A 67 8.94 -16.49 -6.65
N ASN A 68 9.15 -17.10 -7.82
CA ASN A 68 8.88 -18.52 -8.05
C ASN A 68 9.76 -19.43 -7.19
N ARG A 69 11.04 -19.09 -7.02
CA ARG A 69 11.99 -19.86 -6.21
C ARG A 69 11.64 -19.80 -4.72
N ILE A 70 11.25 -18.63 -4.22
CA ILE A 70 11.00 -18.39 -2.79
C ILE A 70 9.63 -18.91 -2.37
N LEU A 71 8.58 -18.67 -3.18
CA LEU A 71 7.20 -19.05 -2.83
C LEU A 71 6.78 -20.41 -3.40
N GLY A 72 7.54 -20.97 -4.33
CA GLY A 72 7.17 -22.21 -5.01
C GLY A 72 5.76 -22.11 -5.64
N PRO A 73 4.87 -23.09 -5.44
CA PRO A 73 3.50 -23.05 -5.96
C PRO A 73 2.68 -21.83 -5.50
N LYS A 74 2.98 -21.26 -4.31
CA LYS A 74 2.28 -20.09 -3.78
C LYS A 74 2.63 -18.80 -4.53
N ALA A 75 3.64 -18.81 -5.40
CA ALA A 75 3.94 -17.68 -6.29
C ALA A 75 2.76 -17.27 -7.17
N SER A 76 1.78 -18.17 -7.37
CA SER A 76 0.52 -17.92 -8.06
C SER A 76 -0.34 -16.81 -7.42
N CYS A 77 -0.13 -16.47 -6.15
CA CYS A 77 -0.80 -15.34 -5.51
C CYS A 77 -0.16 -13.97 -5.86
N ILE A 78 1.05 -13.93 -6.46
CA ILE A 78 1.68 -12.67 -6.83
C ILE A 78 1.33 -12.32 -8.28
N SER A 79 0.58 -11.23 -8.45
CA SER A 79 0.17 -10.71 -9.78
C SER A 79 1.37 -10.43 -10.69
N PHE A 80 1.16 -10.49 -12.01
CA PHE A 80 2.21 -10.43 -13.04
C PHE A 80 1.85 -9.47 -14.17
N LYS A 81 2.82 -8.68 -14.66
CA LYS A 81 2.61 -7.60 -15.65
C LYS A 81 1.72 -6.47 -15.15
N ASP A 82 1.84 -6.15 -13.86
CA ASP A 82 1.20 -5.03 -13.18
C ASP A 82 1.99 -4.56 -11.94
N SER A 83 1.55 -3.43 -11.39
CA SER A 83 2.08 -2.82 -10.17
C SER A 83 1.96 -3.70 -8.92
N ALA A 84 1.01 -4.63 -8.88
CA ALA A 84 0.70 -5.45 -7.72
C ALA A 84 1.80 -6.47 -7.38
N CYS A 85 2.77 -6.69 -8.28
CA CYS A 85 4.00 -7.44 -7.96
C CYS A 85 4.71 -6.92 -6.70
N ARG A 86 4.57 -5.63 -6.37
CA ARG A 86 5.10 -4.99 -5.13
C ARG A 86 4.66 -5.69 -3.85
N CYS A 87 3.54 -6.41 -3.86
CA CYS A 87 3.08 -7.17 -2.70
C CYS A 87 4.13 -8.19 -2.23
N PHE A 88 4.93 -8.74 -3.16
CA PHE A 88 6.07 -9.58 -2.79
C PHE A 88 7.07 -8.82 -1.91
N GLY A 89 7.37 -7.56 -2.24
CA GLY A 89 8.22 -6.67 -1.46
C GLY A 89 7.69 -6.47 -0.03
N TYR A 90 6.37 -6.34 0.13
CA TYR A 90 5.74 -6.22 1.45
C TYR A 90 5.92 -7.49 2.28
N MET A 91 5.83 -8.65 1.62
CA MET A 91 5.95 -9.95 2.26
C MET A 91 7.39 -10.21 2.74
N VAL A 92 8.41 -9.85 1.94
CA VAL A 92 9.82 -10.13 2.27
C VAL A 92 10.44 -9.11 3.23
N SER A 93 9.96 -7.86 3.24
CA SER A 93 10.40 -6.87 4.23
C SER A 93 10.24 -7.40 5.66
N LYS A 94 11.21 -7.13 6.53
CA LYS A 94 11.16 -7.45 7.97
C LYS A 94 11.04 -6.22 8.85
N LYS A 95 11.00 -5.05 8.24
CA LYS A 95 10.90 -3.78 8.94
C LYS A 95 9.45 -3.46 9.29
N LYS A 96 9.27 -2.65 10.32
CA LYS A 96 7.95 -2.31 10.87
C LYS A 96 7.11 -1.48 9.91
N TYR A 97 7.73 -0.57 9.16
CA TYR A 97 7.04 0.32 8.25
C TYR A 97 7.47 0.08 6.81
N ILE A 98 6.53 0.30 5.90
CA ILE A 98 6.80 0.31 4.46
C ILE A 98 6.33 1.64 3.91
N TYR A 99 7.18 2.25 3.07
CA TYR A 99 6.76 3.24 2.10
C TYR A 99 6.82 2.63 0.69
N THR A 100 5.76 2.76 -0.09
CA THR A 100 5.75 2.31 -1.48
C THR A 100 5.54 3.48 -2.42
N ILE A 101 6.29 3.46 -3.53
CA ILE A 101 6.27 4.51 -4.54
C ILE A 101 6.47 3.92 -5.93
N ASP A 102 5.79 4.47 -6.92
CA ASP A 102 5.96 4.09 -8.32
C ASP A 102 7.18 4.78 -8.94
N ASP A 103 7.79 4.11 -9.91
CA ASP A 103 9.00 4.59 -10.62
C ASP A 103 8.76 5.80 -11.54
N ASP A 104 7.52 6.31 -11.60
CA ASP A 104 7.13 7.55 -12.28
C ASP A 104 6.49 8.60 -11.34
N CYS A 105 6.73 8.45 -10.04
CA CYS A 105 6.40 9.43 -9.00
C CYS A 105 7.65 10.22 -8.58
N PHE A 106 7.59 11.53 -8.81
CA PHE A 106 8.72 12.45 -8.69
C PHE A 106 8.62 13.34 -7.45
N VAL A 107 9.72 14.00 -7.06
CA VAL A 107 9.72 14.97 -5.95
C VAL A 107 8.85 16.17 -6.34
N ALA A 108 7.78 16.38 -5.59
CA ALA A 108 6.92 17.55 -5.72
C ALA A 108 7.52 18.77 -5.02
N LYS A 109 6.98 19.95 -5.34
CA LYS A 109 7.28 21.21 -4.66
C LYS A 109 6.04 21.76 -3.98
N ASP A 110 6.22 22.32 -2.79
CA ASP A 110 5.16 23.04 -2.08
C ASP A 110 4.94 24.43 -2.70
N PRO A 111 3.92 25.20 -2.25
CA PRO A 111 3.66 26.55 -2.79
C PRO A 111 4.81 27.55 -2.61
N SER A 112 5.76 27.30 -1.71
CA SER A 112 6.97 28.12 -1.54
C SER A 112 8.10 27.74 -2.50
N GLY A 113 7.92 26.66 -3.28
CA GLY A 113 8.91 26.11 -4.19
C GLY A 113 9.90 25.14 -3.53
N LYS A 114 9.70 24.82 -2.24
CA LYS A 114 10.53 23.87 -1.51
C LYS A 114 10.16 22.44 -1.89
N GLU A 115 11.16 21.59 -2.05
CA GLU A 115 10.97 20.17 -2.30
C GLU A 115 10.29 19.47 -1.13
N ILE A 116 9.33 18.61 -1.45
CA ILE A 116 8.53 17.88 -0.48
C ILE A 116 9.21 16.53 -0.19
N ASN A 117 9.63 16.34 1.05
CA ASN A 117 10.02 15.02 1.55
C ASN A 117 8.76 14.20 1.88
N ALA A 118 8.21 13.54 0.85
CA ALA A 118 6.98 12.74 1.00
C ALA A 118 7.13 11.60 2.02
N LEU A 119 8.29 10.94 2.03
CA LEU A 119 8.60 9.86 2.97
C LEU A 119 8.52 10.33 4.42
N GLU A 120 9.17 11.44 4.78
CA GLU A 120 9.12 11.97 6.14
C GLU A 120 7.69 12.36 6.56
N GLN A 121 6.89 12.91 5.64
CA GLN A 121 5.50 13.25 5.91
C GLN A 121 4.63 12.00 6.11
N HIS A 122 4.85 10.92 5.36
CA HIS A 122 4.22 9.63 5.64
C HIS A 122 4.61 9.08 7.01
N ILE A 123 5.90 9.15 7.38
CA ILE A 123 6.37 8.73 8.71
C ILE A 123 5.65 9.52 9.81
N LYS A 124 5.55 10.85 9.68
CA LYS A 124 4.82 11.70 10.63
C LYS A 124 3.35 11.33 10.74
N ASN A 125 2.69 10.99 9.64
CA ASN A 125 1.30 10.53 9.65
C ASN A 125 1.14 9.18 10.35
N LEU A 126 2.06 8.23 10.13
CA LEU A 126 2.03 6.89 10.74
C LEU A 126 2.32 6.94 12.24
N LEU A 127 3.23 7.83 12.67
CA LEU A 127 3.60 7.99 14.08
C LEU A 127 2.62 8.84 14.89
N SER A 128 1.64 9.49 14.24
CA SER A 128 0.61 10.29 14.92
C SER A 128 -0.72 9.54 14.97
N PRO A 129 -1.52 9.67 16.05
CA PRO A 129 -2.80 8.97 16.14
C PRO A 129 -3.80 9.47 15.08
N ALA A 130 -4.79 8.66 14.78
CA ALA A 130 -5.92 8.98 13.91
C ALA A 130 -7.21 9.19 14.71
N THR A 131 -8.21 9.82 14.10
CA THR A 131 -9.51 10.12 14.74
C THR A 131 -10.70 9.47 14.01
N PRO A 132 -10.74 8.13 13.83
CA PRO A 132 -11.75 7.50 12.98
C PRO A 132 -13.16 7.49 13.60
N PHE A 133 -13.28 7.65 14.91
CA PHE A 133 -14.55 7.49 15.64
C PHE A 133 -15.36 8.78 15.79
N PHE A 134 -14.75 9.94 15.58
CA PHE A 134 -15.42 11.23 15.62
C PHE A 134 -14.68 12.20 14.69
N PHE A 135 -15.41 12.83 13.77
CA PHE A 135 -14.79 13.67 12.75
C PHE A 135 -14.40 15.04 13.33
N ASN A 136 -13.11 15.35 13.38
CA ASN A 136 -12.63 16.69 13.74
C ASN A 136 -12.77 17.63 12.53
N THR A 137 -13.55 18.70 12.67
CA THR A 137 -13.82 19.63 11.56
C THR A 137 -12.66 20.60 11.30
N LEU A 138 -11.67 20.68 12.18
CA LEU A 138 -10.44 21.46 12.02
C LEU A 138 -9.27 20.53 11.65
N TYR A 139 -9.43 19.76 10.57
CA TYR A 139 -8.43 18.84 10.03
C TYR A 139 -7.84 17.86 11.09
N ASP A 140 -6.71 17.22 10.79
CA ASP A 140 -6.01 16.34 11.73
C ASP A 140 -5.50 17.12 12.97
N PRO A 141 -6.02 16.85 14.18
CA PRO A 141 -5.68 17.61 15.39
C PRO A 141 -4.26 17.35 15.91
N TYR A 142 -3.53 16.37 15.37
CA TYR A 142 -2.16 16.07 15.78
C TYR A 142 -1.10 16.78 14.92
N ARG A 143 -1.52 17.69 14.03
CA ARG A 143 -0.63 18.50 13.22
C ARG A 143 -0.48 19.91 13.78
N ASP A 144 0.70 20.48 13.56
CA ASP A 144 0.96 21.89 13.89
C ASP A 144 -0.10 22.80 13.26
N GLY A 145 -0.68 23.67 14.09
CA GLY A 145 -1.72 24.62 13.67
C GLY A 145 -3.15 24.06 13.68
N ALA A 146 -3.37 22.80 14.07
CA ALA A 146 -4.69 22.21 14.28
C ALA A 146 -4.85 21.73 15.74
N ASP A 147 -6.11 21.58 16.18
CA ASP A 147 -6.46 21.06 17.51
C ASP A 147 -7.88 20.47 17.47
N PHE A 148 -8.29 19.82 18.55
CA PHE A 148 -9.65 19.36 18.77
C PHE A 148 -10.60 20.53 18.98
N VAL A 149 -11.64 20.60 18.15
CA VAL A 149 -12.65 21.67 18.25
C VAL A 149 -13.63 21.45 19.40
N ARG A 150 -14.33 22.53 19.79
CA ARG A 150 -15.44 22.46 20.76
C ARG A 150 -16.47 21.42 20.32
N GLY A 151 -16.81 20.51 21.23
CA GLY A 151 -17.75 19.41 20.98
C GLY A 151 -17.06 18.08 20.68
N TYR A 152 -15.76 18.07 20.39
CA TYR A 152 -15.01 16.82 20.28
C TYR A 152 -14.83 16.16 21.66
N PRO A 153 -15.30 14.93 21.89
CA PRO A 153 -15.25 14.27 23.20
C PRO A 153 -13.83 14.11 23.74
N PHE A 154 -13.59 14.50 24.99
CA PHE A 154 -12.28 14.35 25.64
C PHE A 154 -11.78 12.90 25.67
N SER A 155 -12.69 11.94 25.89
CA SER A 155 -12.38 10.51 25.92
C SER A 155 -11.90 9.94 24.58
N LEU A 156 -12.01 10.70 23.48
CA LEU A 156 -11.58 10.27 22.13
C LEU A 156 -10.33 11.04 21.65
N ARG A 157 -9.74 11.89 22.48
CA ARG A 157 -8.62 12.77 22.08
C ARG A 157 -7.25 12.09 22.07
N GLU A 158 -7.13 10.89 22.64
CA GLU A 158 -5.92 10.07 22.50
C GLU A 158 -5.82 9.45 21.09
N GLY A 159 -6.95 9.33 20.39
CA GLY A 159 -7.03 8.79 19.04
C GLY A 159 -6.84 7.27 18.99
N ALA A 160 -6.59 6.80 17.77
CA ALA A 160 -6.34 5.40 17.44
C ALA A 160 -4.99 5.25 16.72
N PRO A 161 -4.34 4.07 16.77
CA PRO A 161 -3.17 3.80 15.95
C PRO A 161 -3.44 4.05 14.47
N THR A 162 -2.49 4.67 13.75
CA THR A 162 -2.57 4.89 12.31
C THR A 162 -1.92 3.73 11.57
N ALA A 163 -2.72 2.90 10.91
CA ALA A 163 -2.22 1.75 10.16
C ALA A 163 -1.71 2.13 8.77
N VAL A 164 -2.34 3.12 8.13
CA VAL A 164 -2.05 3.52 6.74
C VAL A 164 -2.05 5.05 6.61
N SER A 165 -1.08 5.56 5.86
CA SER A 165 -0.99 6.93 5.39
C SER A 165 -1.03 6.94 3.86
N HIS A 166 -2.14 7.41 3.31
CA HIS A 166 -2.37 7.57 1.88
C HIS A 166 -1.99 8.98 1.42
N GLY A 167 -1.05 9.06 0.49
CA GLY A 167 -0.57 10.32 -0.07
C GLY A 167 -1.35 10.70 -1.33
N LEU A 168 -1.15 11.92 -1.78
CA LEU A 168 -1.76 12.49 -2.97
C LEU A 168 -0.71 12.80 -4.03
N TRP A 169 -1.17 13.36 -5.14
CA TRP A 169 -0.37 13.62 -6.34
C TRP A 169 -0.65 15.03 -6.86
N LEU A 170 0.39 15.70 -7.32
CA LEU A 170 0.31 16.88 -8.18
C LEU A 170 0.54 16.45 -9.63
N ASN A 171 0.24 17.36 -10.56
CA ASN A 171 0.33 17.16 -12.00
C ASN A 171 -0.75 16.21 -12.54
N ILE A 172 -0.46 14.95 -12.85
CA ILE A 172 -1.46 14.06 -13.46
C ILE A 172 -2.32 13.41 -12.37
N PRO A 173 -3.64 13.70 -12.32
CA PRO A 173 -4.50 13.06 -11.36
C PRO A 173 -4.70 11.57 -11.64
N ASP A 174 -4.85 10.77 -10.59
CA ASP A 174 -5.26 9.38 -10.68
C ASP A 174 -6.77 9.30 -10.96
N TYR A 175 -7.11 9.53 -12.22
CA TYR A 175 -8.46 9.43 -12.75
C TYR A 175 -8.68 8.06 -13.38
N ASP A 176 -9.92 7.59 -13.30
CA ASP A 176 -10.40 6.52 -14.17
C ASP A 176 -10.26 6.92 -15.65
N ALA A 177 -10.14 5.93 -16.52
CA ALA A 177 -9.92 6.13 -17.94
C ALA A 177 -11.02 6.95 -18.63
N PRO A 178 -12.33 6.75 -18.37
CA PRO A 178 -13.37 7.64 -18.87
C PRO A 178 -13.15 9.11 -18.50
N THR A 179 -12.86 9.41 -17.23
CA THR A 179 -12.57 10.76 -16.76
C THR A 179 -11.32 11.33 -17.44
N GLN A 180 -10.26 10.52 -17.58
CA GLN A 180 -9.04 10.94 -18.29
C GLN A 180 -9.29 11.23 -19.78
N LEU A 181 -10.18 10.50 -20.45
CA LEU A 181 -10.56 10.73 -21.85
C LEU A 181 -11.24 12.10 -22.04
N VAL A 182 -12.09 12.52 -21.11
CA VAL A 182 -12.80 13.81 -21.19
C VAL A 182 -11.99 14.97 -20.63
N LYS A 183 -10.97 14.70 -19.80
CA LYS A 183 -10.10 15.71 -19.16
C LYS A 183 -8.60 15.49 -19.43
N PRO A 184 -8.15 15.29 -20.68
CA PRO A 184 -6.77 14.86 -20.97
C PRO A 184 -5.69 15.89 -20.60
N ARG A 185 -6.06 17.17 -20.53
CA ARG A 185 -5.17 18.29 -20.19
C ARG A 185 -5.28 18.75 -18.75
N GLU A 186 -6.23 18.20 -17.98
CA GLU A 186 -6.40 18.60 -16.59
C GLU A 186 -5.18 18.20 -15.78
N ARG A 187 -4.78 19.09 -14.86
CA ARG A 187 -3.67 18.87 -13.94
C ARG A 187 -4.08 19.24 -12.53
N ASN A 188 -3.70 18.43 -11.56
CA ASN A 188 -3.84 18.79 -10.16
C ASN A 188 -2.70 19.76 -9.78
N THR A 189 -3.03 21.06 -9.76
CA THR A 189 -2.15 22.12 -9.27
C THR A 189 -2.52 22.59 -7.87
N ARG A 190 -3.56 21.99 -7.26
CA ARG A 190 -4.11 22.42 -5.98
C ARG A 190 -3.39 21.67 -4.85
N TYR A 191 -2.40 22.33 -4.29
CA TYR A 191 -1.79 21.91 -3.03
C TYR A 191 -2.71 22.28 -1.86
N VAL A 192 -3.21 21.28 -1.14
CA VAL A 192 -3.98 21.48 0.09
C VAL A 192 -3.15 21.03 1.28
N ASP A 193 -2.78 21.96 2.15
CA ASP A 193 -2.05 21.67 3.38
C ASP A 193 -3.00 21.09 4.44
N ALA A 194 -3.42 19.84 4.23
CA ALA A 194 -4.30 19.13 5.14
C ALA A 194 -3.97 17.65 5.19
N VAL A 195 -4.16 17.07 6.37
CA VAL A 195 -4.30 15.63 6.58
C VAL A 195 -5.64 15.42 7.27
N LEU A 196 -6.30 14.32 6.91
CA LEU A 196 -7.58 13.91 7.46
C LEU A 196 -7.53 12.44 7.79
N THR A 197 -8.24 12.04 8.86
CA THR A 197 -8.55 10.63 9.08
C THR A 197 -9.79 10.25 8.28
N ILE A 198 -9.74 9.13 7.57
CA ILE A 198 -10.90 8.55 6.90
C ILE A 198 -11.84 7.98 7.98
N PRO A 199 -13.10 8.45 8.07
CA PRO A 199 -14.01 8.03 9.14
C PRO A 199 -14.27 6.51 9.16
N LYS A 200 -14.55 5.97 10.35
CA LYS A 200 -15.01 4.58 10.49
C LYS A 200 -16.29 4.35 9.69
N GLY A 201 -16.36 3.22 8.99
CA GLY A 201 -17.49 2.84 8.14
C GLY A 201 -17.47 3.45 6.72
N THR A 202 -16.46 4.26 6.39
CA THR A 202 -16.32 4.88 5.08
C THR A 202 -15.18 4.26 4.29
N LEU A 203 -15.45 3.88 3.04
CA LEU A 203 -14.45 3.41 2.08
C LEU A 203 -13.77 4.57 1.36
N PHE A 204 -12.64 4.30 0.71
CA PHE A 204 -11.89 5.29 -0.06
C PHE A 204 -11.19 4.64 -1.27
N PRO A 205 -10.95 5.38 -2.36
CA PRO A 205 -10.15 4.88 -3.48
C PRO A 205 -8.67 5.02 -3.13
N MET A 206 -8.09 3.98 -2.53
CA MET A 206 -6.66 3.96 -2.20
C MET A 206 -5.82 3.88 -3.48
N CYS A 207 -4.83 4.75 -3.61
CA CYS A 207 -3.81 4.68 -4.64
C CYS A 207 -2.51 4.11 -4.09
N GLY A 208 -1.95 3.10 -4.77
CA GLY A 208 -0.68 2.46 -4.39
C GLY A 208 0.57 3.26 -4.74
N MET A 209 0.45 4.33 -5.54
CA MET A 209 1.58 5.09 -6.08
C MET A 209 2.36 5.90 -5.03
N ASN A 210 1.73 6.24 -3.90
CA ASN A 210 2.31 7.05 -2.83
C ASN A 210 1.65 6.69 -1.50
N LEU A 211 2.15 5.65 -0.85
CA LEU A 211 1.49 5.02 0.29
C LEU A 211 2.49 4.58 1.35
N GLY A 212 2.24 4.94 2.61
CA GLY A 212 2.97 4.42 3.77
C GLY A 212 2.05 3.59 4.65
N PHE A 213 2.56 2.53 5.27
CA PHE A 213 1.79 1.73 6.22
C PHE A 213 2.66 1.08 7.29
N ASP A 214 2.05 0.82 8.45
CA ASP A 214 2.60 -0.01 9.51
C ASP A 214 2.36 -1.49 9.15
N ARG A 215 3.42 -2.16 8.74
CA ARG A 215 3.43 -3.54 8.29
C ARG A 215 3.07 -4.51 9.42
N GLU A 216 3.45 -4.21 10.66
CA GLU A 216 3.07 -5.03 11.82
C GLU A 216 1.57 -4.94 12.09
N LEU A 217 0.97 -3.75 11.90
CA LEU A 217 -0.46 -3.55 12.08
C LEU A 217 -1.31 -4.12 10.95
N ILE A 218 -0.97 -3.89 9.67
CA ILE A 218 -1.89 -4.19 8.55
C ILE A 218 -1.27 -4.99 7.40
N GLY A 219 0.02 -5.32 7.48
CA GLY A 219 0.77 -6.00 6.42
C GLY A 219 0.09 -7.24 5.83
N PRO A 220 -0.45 -8.19 6.64
CA PRO A 220 -1.11 -9.38 6.10
C PRO A 220 -2.35 -9.08 5.24
N ALA A 221 -2.99 -7.91 5.40
CA ALA A 221 -4.13 -7.49 4.60
C ALA A 221 -3.76 -6.56 3.43
N MET A 222 -2.50 -6.09 3.35
CA MET A 222 -2.01 -5.21 2.30
C MET A 222 -1.67 -6.02 1.03
N TYR A 223 -2.71 -6.60 0.41
CA TYR A 223 -2.60 -7.43 -0.78
C TYR A 223 -3.50 -6.90 -1.90
N PHE A 224 -2.87 -6.58 -3.03
CA PHE A 224 -3.50 -5.92 -4.19
C PHE A 224 -4.27 -6.91 -5.09
N GLY A 225 -4.23 -8.21 -4.77
CA GLY A 225 -4.96 -9.22 -5.52
C GLY A 225 -4.29 -9.60 -6.84
N LEU A 226 -5.07 -10.21 -7.73
CA LEU A 226 -4.63 -10.68 -9.04
C LEU A 226 -5.30 -9.85 -10.12
N MET A 227 -4.62 -8.86 -10.72
CA MET A 227 -5.22 -8.00 -11.76
C MET A 227 -4.31 -7.76 -12.97
N GLY A 228 -3.24 -8.56 -13.06
CA GLY A 228 -2.27 -8.51 -14.13
C GLY A 228 -2.66 -9.33 -15.36
N ASP A 229 -1.66 -9.88 -16.04
CA ASP A 229 -1.82 -10.62 -17.28
C ASP A 229 -2.84 -11.76 -17.17
N GLY A 230 -3.71 -11.86 -18.17
CA GLY A 230 -4.76 -12.88 -18.23
C GLY A 230 -5.88 -12.75 -17.19
N GLN A 231 -5.93 -11.68 -16.39
CA GLN A 231 -7.07 -11.41 -15.51
C GLN A 231 -8.13 -10.57 -16.23
N PRO A 232 -9.43 -10.73 -15.88
CA PRO A 232 -10.51 -9.99 -16.53
C PRO A 232 -10.59 -8.52 -16.10
N ILE A 233 -9.89 -8.13 -15.04
CA ILE A 233 -9.87 -6.79 -14.46
C ILE A 233 -8.41 -6.33 -14.27
N GLY A 234 -8.17 -5.04 -14.44
CA GLY A 234 -6.87 -4.38 -14.22
C GLY A 234 -7.04 -2.97 -13.66
N ARG A 235 -6.00 -2.43 -13.02
CA ARG A 235 -5.97 -1.05 -12.47
C ARG A 235 -7.03 -0.78 -11.41
N TYR A 236 -7.41 -1.82 -10.66
CA TYR A 236 -8.35 -1.76 -9.53
C TYR A 236 -7.74 -2.39 -8.26
N ASP A 237 -6.46 -2.75 -8.35
CA ASP A 237 -5.73 -3.64 -7.44
C ASP A 237 -5.43 -2.95 -6.11
N ASP A 238 -5.01 -1.70 -6.14
CA ASP A 238 -4.85 -0.85 -4.97
C ASP A 238 -6.19 -0.41 -4.36
N MET A 239 -7.21 -0.04 -5.14
CA MET A 239 -8.53 0.25 -4.58
C MET A 239 -9.12 -0.95 -3.86
N TRP A 240 -9.01 -2.16 -4.43
CA TRP A 240 -9.42 -3.40 -3.79
C TRP A 240 -8.72 -3.61 -2.44
N ALA A 241 -7.39 -3.48 -2.41
CA ALA A 241 -6.62 -3.56 -1.17
C ALA A 241 -7.08 -2.49 -0.16
N GLY A 242 -7.32 -1.27 -0.62
CA GLY A 242 -7.81 -0.14 0.17
C GLY A 242 -9.14 -0.43 0.86
N TRP A 243 -10.08 -1.05 0.15
CA TRP A 243 -11.36 -1.44 0.74
C TRP A 243 -11.21 -2.58 1.74
N CYS A 244 -10.37 -3.58 1.44
CA CYS A 244 -10.07 -4.67 2.36
C CYS A 244 -9.45 -4.16 3.66
N ILE A 245 -8.36 -3.38 3.57
CA ILE A 245 -7.67 -2.85 4.75
C ILE A 245 -8.57 -1.89 5.52
N LYS A 246 -9.49 -1.17 4.86
CA LYS A 246 -10.36 -0.24 5.57
C LYS A 246 -11.37 -0.96 6.44
N VAL A 247 -12.00 -2.02 5.92
CA VAL A 247 -12.91 -2.88 6.69
C VAL A 247 -12.18 -3.48 7.90
N ILE A 248 -10.94 -3.94 7.71
CA ILE A 248 -10.16 -4.56 8.79
C ILE A 248 -9.71 -3.52 9.82
N CYS A 249 -9.18 -2.37 9.40
CA CYS A 249 -8.83 -1.27 10.31
C CYS A 249 -10.04 -0.83 11.15
N ASP A 250 -11.22 -0.71 10.55
CA ASP A 250 -12.44 -0.33 11.27
C ASP A 250 -12.88 -1.36 12.32
N HIS A 251 -12.68 -2.64 12.02
CA HIS A 251 -12.92 -3.75 12.94
C HIS A 251 -11.91 -3.75 14.09
N MET A 252 -10.63 -3.56 13.79
CA MET A 252 -9.53 -3.52 14.76
C MET A 252 -9.45 -2.22 15.56
N GLY A 253 -10.20 -1.19 15.16
CA GLY A 253 -10.20 0.12 15.80
C GLY A 253 -8.99 0.99 15.45
N TRP A 254 -8.42 0.80 14.26
CA TRP A 254 -7.29 1.58 13.73
C TRP A 254 -7.74 2.60 12.70
N GLY A 255 -6.90 3.62 12.48
CA GLY A 255 -7.18 4.68 11.53
C GLY A 255 -6.39 4.57 10.22
N VAL A 256 -6.95 5.20 9.19
CA VAL A 256 -6.31 5.46 7.90
C VAL A 256 -6.30 6.97 7.70
N LYS A 257 -5.14 7.56 7.40
CA LYS A 257 -5.00 8.98 7.09
C LYS A 257 -4.85 9.21 5.59
N THR A 258 -5.36 10.32 5.10
CA THR A 258 -5.20 10.77 3.70
C THR A 258 -4.94 12.28 3.64
N GLY A 259 -4.31 12.74 2.57
CA GLY A 259 -3.98 14.15 2.37
C GLY A 259 -2.51 14.31 1.99
N LEU A 260 -1.80 15.20 2.67
CA LEU A 260 -0.33 15.20 2.60
C LEU A 260 0.22 13.80 2.98
N PRO A 261 1.27 13.32 2.30
CA PRO A 261 2.14 14.05 1.36
C PRO A 261 1.70 14.05 -0.11
N TYR A 262 2.24 15.00 -0.88
CA TYR A 262 2.15 15.01 -2.35
C TYR A 262 3.44 14.51 -3.01
N ILE A 263 3.28 13.73 -4.08
CA ILE A 263 4.33 13.48 -5.09
C ILE A 263 3.98 14.16 -6.41
N TRP A 264 4.92 14.23 -7.36
CA TRP A 264 4.69 14.73 -8.70
C TRP A 264 4.55 13.56 -9.68
N HIS A 265 3.32 13.25 -10.09
CA HIS A 265 3.06 12.12 -10.98
C HIS A 265 3.15 12.57 -12.45
N SER A 266 3.98 11.92 -13.26
CA SER A 266 4.31 12.40 -14.61
C SER A 266 3.84 11.51 -15.77
N LYS A 267 3.32 10.31 -15.51
CA LYS A 267 2.91 9.39 -16.58
C LYS A 267 1.43 9.50 -16.91
N ALA A 268 1.13 9.88 -18.14
CA ALA A 268 -0.17 9.63 -18.76
C ALA A 268 -0.08 8.35 -19.59
N SER A 269 -0.70 7.28 -19.12
CA SER A 269 -0.88 6.06 -19.92
C SER A 269 -1.97 6.25 -20.98
N ASN A 270 -2.05 5.33 -21.95
CA ASN A 270 -3.05 5.42 -23.01
C ASN A 270 -4.45 5.15 -22.41
N PRO A 271 -5.35 6.14 -22.38
CA PRO A 271 -6.64 5.99 -21.72
C PRO A 271 -7.56 4.97 -22.40
N PHE A 272 -7.41 4.72 -23.71
CA PHE A 272 -8.18 3.67 -24.38
C PHE A 272 -7.74 2.26 -23.98
N VAL A 273 -6.44 2.07 -23.73
CA VAL A 273 -5.92 0.80 -23.22
C VAL A 273 -6.38 0.61 -21.78
N ASN A 274 -6.33 1.66 -20.97
CA ASN A 274 -6.79 1.62 -19.58
C ASN A 274 -8.29 1.34 -19.49
N LEU A 275 -9.12 1.97 -20.33
CA LEU A 275 -10.56 1.73 -20.34
C LEU A 275 -10.90 0.25 -20.56
N LYS A 276 -10.17 -0.45 -21.43
CA LYS A 276 -10.37 -1.90 -21.63
C LYS A 276 -10.05 -2.71 -20.37
N LYS A 277 -9.05 -2.29 -19.59
CA LYS A 277 -8.65 -2.95 -18.34
C LYS A 277 -9.64 -2.65 -17.20
N GLU A 278 -10.11 -1.40 -17.15
CA GLU A 278 -10.95 -0.88 -16.07
C GLU A 278 -12.45 -1.15 -16.29
N TYR A 279 -12.91 -1.38 -17.52
CA TYR A 279 -14.34 -1.49 -17.85
C TYR A 279 -15.11 -2.45 -16.93
N LYS A 280 -14.58 -3.66 -16.70
CA LYS A 280 -15.21 -4.62 -15.78
C LYS A 280 -15.16 -4.13 -14.34
N GLY A 281 -14.06 -3.50 -13.92
CA GLY A 281 -13.93 -2.90 -12.60
C GLY A 281 -14.97 -1.81 -12.34
N ILE A 282 -15.15 -0.88 -13.29
CA ILE A 282 -16.16 0.18 -13.22
C ILE A 282 -17.56 -0.42 -13.06
N TYR A 283 -17.88 -1.45 -13.85
CA TYR A 283 -19.19 -2.10 -13.79
C TYR A 283 -19.39 -2.89 -12.48
N TRP A 284 -18.40 -3.70 -12.08
CA TRP A 284 -18.47 -4.51 -10.87
C TRP A 284 -18.42 -3.69 -9.60
N GLN A 285 -17.82 -2.49 -9.63
CA GLN A 285 -17.73 -1.61 -8.48
C GLN A 285 -19.10 -1.31 -7.85
N GLU A 286 -20.17 -1.27 -8.65
CA GLU A 286 -21.55 -1.10 -8.18
C GLU A 286 -22.04 -2.24 -7.27
N GLU A 287 -21.44 -3.43 -7.36
CA GLU A 287 -21.66 -4.55 -6.44
C GLU A 287 -20.58 -4.61 -5.34
N LEU A 288 -19.32 -4.27 -5.66
CA LEU A 288 -18.20 -4.32 -4.71
C LEU A 288 -18.37 -3.33 -3.56
N ILE A 289 -18.76 -2.08 -3.85
CA ILE A 289 -18.85 -1.03 -2.83
C ILE A 289 -19.96 -1.35 -1.81
N PRO A 290 -21.20 -1.68 -2.21
CA PRO A 290 -22.22 -2.13 -1.25
C PRO A 290 -21.80 -3.38 -0.48
N PHE A 291 -21.10 -4.33 -1.12
CA PHE A 291 -20.55 -5.50 -0.44
C PHE A 291 -19.62 -5.08 0.70
N PHE A 292 -18.57 -4.30 0.44
CA PHE A 292 -17.59 -3.88 1.45
C PHE A 292 -18.22 -3.02 2.56
N GLN A 293 -19.18 -2.16 2.22
CA GLN A 293 -19.94 -1.38 3.21
C GLN A 293 -20.80 -2.27 4.13
N ALA A 294 -21.24 -3.43 3.65
CA ALA A 294 -22.07 -4.37 4.39
C ALA A 294 -21.28 -5.43 5.17
N VAL A 295 -19.98 -5.60 4.91
CA VAL A 295 -19.15 -6.59 5.62
C VAL A 295 -19.14 -6.28 7.12
N LYS A 296 -19.40 -7.30 7.93
CA LYS A 296 -19.24 -7.28 9.38
C LYS A 296 -18.40 -8.47 9.78
N LEU A 297 -17.18 -8.21 10.22
CA LEU A 297 -16.29 -9.26 10.67
C LEU A 297 -16.73 -9.76 12.08
N PRO A 298 -16.67 -11.08 12.34
CA PRO A 298 -16.92 -11.64 13.67
C PRO A 298 -15.99 -11.05 14.73
N LYS A 299 -16.48 -10.90 15.97
CA LYS A 299 -15.68 -10.36 17.08
C LYS A 299 -14.50 -11.27 17.45
N GLU A 300 -14.61 -12.54 17.09
CA GLU A 300 -13.62 -13.59 17.28
C GLU A 300 -12.44 -13.46 16.33
N CYS A 301 -12.57 -12.69 15.23
CA CYS A 301 -11.45 -12.30 14.38
C CYS A 301 -10.65 -11.21 15.09
N THR A 302 -9.62 -11.59 15.83
CA THR A 302 -8.79 -10.68 16.64
C THR A 302 -7.41 -10.42 16.02
N THR A 303 -7.08 -11.05 14.89
CA THR A 303 -5.86 -10.78 14.12
C THR A 303 -6.18 -10.38 12.69
N VAL A 304 -5.26 -9.68 12.03
CA VAL A 304 -5.39 -9.27 10.62
C VAL A 304 -5.57 -10.48 9.72
N GLN A 305 -4.77 -11.54 9.94
CA GLN A 305 -4.89 -12.79 9.18
C GLN A 305 -6.29 -13.39 9.32
N GLN A 306 -6.83 -13.48 10.54
CA GLN A 306 -8.19 -13.99 10.77
C GLN A 306 -9.23 -13.13 10.06
N CYS A 307 -9.11 -11.80 10.15
CA CYS A 307 -9.99 -10.87 9.48
C CYS A 307 -9.95 -11.03 7.95
N TYR A 308 -8.74 -11.14 7.38
CA TYR A 308 -8.55 -11.24 5.94
C TYR A 308 -9.02 -12.59 5.37
N LEU A 309 -8.80 -13.68 6.12
CA LEU A 309 -9.32 -15.00 5.78
C LEU A 309 -10.85 -15.05 5.86
N GLU A 310 -11.46 -14.40 6.86
CA GLU A 310 -12.92 -14.31 6.93
C GLU A 310 -13.49 -13.47 5.78
N LEU A 311 -12.84 -12.35 5.46
CA LEU A 311 -13.18 -11.54 4.30
C LEU A 311 -13.08 -12.35 2.99
N SER A 312 -12.05 -13.19 2.83
CA SER A 312 -11.91 -14.10 1.68
C SER A 312 -13.12 -15.03 1.52
N LYS A 313 -13.63 -15.62 2.62
CA LYS A 313 -14.84 -16.46 2.58
C LYS A 313 -16.05 -15.68 2.10
N GLU A 314 -16.23 -14.46 2.62
CA GLU A 314 -17.33 -13.56 2.23
C GLU A 314 -17.22 -13.16 0.74
N VAL A 315 -16.02 -12.83 0.25
CA VAL A 315 -15.74 -12.57 -1.17
C VAL A 315 -16.14 -13.78 -2.01
N LYS A 316 -15.68 -14.98 -1.65
CA LYS A 316 -16.00 -16.22 -2.38
C LYS A 316 -17.50 -16.48 -2.44
N ALA A 317 -18.20 -16.33 -1.31
CA ALA A 317 -19.62 -16.65 -1.19
C ALA A 317 -20.55 -15.62 -1.85
N LYS A 318 -20.19 -14.33 -1.79
CA LYS A 318 -21.04 -13.24 -2.26
C LYS A 318 -20.63 -12.74 -3.64
N LEU A 319 -19.34 -12.40 -3.81
CA LEU A 319 -18.82 -11.86 -5.07
C LEU A 319 -18.50 -12.94 -6.10
N GLY A 320 -18.32 -14.20 -5.69
CA GLY A 320 -18.21 -15.33 -6.63
C GLY A 320 -19.42 -15.49 -7.56
N LYS A 321 -20.57 -14.89 -7.23
CA LYS A 321 -21.76 -14.84 -8.10
C LYS A 321 -21.67 -13.78 -9.19
N VAL A 322 -20.77 -12.82 -9.05
CA VAL A 322 -20.53 -11.74 -10.02
C VAL A 322 -19.69 -12.26 -11.17
N ASP A 323 -18.58 -12.96 -10.88
CA ASP A 323 -17.68 -13.58 -11.85
C ASP A 323 -16.77 -14.60 -11.13
N ASP A 324 -16.39 -15.68 -11.82
CA ASP A 324 -15.48 -16.73 -11.31
C ASP A 324 -14.11 -16.16 -10.88
N TYR A 325 -13.74 -14.99 -11.41
CA TYR A 325 -12.59 -14.23 -10.96
C TYR A 325 -12.55 -14.06 -9.44
N PHE A 326 -13.68 -13.75 -8.79
CA PHE A 326 -13.70 -13.50 -7.34
C PHE A 326 -13.54 -14.79 -6.53
N ILE A 327 -13.91 -15.95 -7.10
CA ILE A 327 -13.62 -17.25 -6.50
C ILE A 327 -12.10 -17.47 -6.49
N LYS A 328 -11.46 -17.26 -7.64
CA LYS A 328 -10.00 -17.35 -7.78
C LYS A 328 -9.27 -16.35 -6.89
N LEU A 329 -9.76 -15.11 -6.81
CA LEU A 329 -9.18 -14.07 -5.97
C LEU A 329 -9.28 -14.44 -4.49
N ALA A 330 -10.42 -14.98 -4.04
CA ALA A 330 -10.56 -15.45 -2.66
C ALA A 330 -9.57 -16.57 -2.33
N ASP A 331 -9.36 -17.53 -3.24
CA ASP A 331 -8.35 -18.59 -3.06
C ASP A 331 -6.93 -18.03 -3.04
N ALA A 332 -6.65 -17.00 -3.84
CA ALA A 332 -5.38 -16.27 -3.82
C ALA A 332 -5.18 -15.48 -2.52
N MET A 333 -6.24 -14.90 -1.94
CA MET A 333 -6.18 -14.24 -0.62
C MET A 333 -5.77 -15.23 0.49
N VAL A 334 -6.28 -16.47 0.45
CA VAL A 334 -5.87 -17.52 1.39
C VAL A 334 -4.39 -17.89 1.17
N THR A 335 -4.02 -18.15 -0.08
CA THR A 335 -2.63 -18.49 -0.48
C THR A 335 -1.65 -17.39 -0.07
N TRP A 336 -2.06 -16.13 -0.18
CA TRP A 336 -1.29 -14.97 0.26
C TRP A 336 -1.02 -15.01 1.77
N ILE A 337 -2.02 -15.28 2.60
CA ILE A 337 -1.84 -15.39 4.06
C ILE A 337 -0.93 -16.57 4.41
N GLU A 338 -1.09 -17.72 3.75
CA GLU A 338 -0.22 -18.88 3.97
C GLU A 338 1.25 -18.54 3.63
N ALA A 339 1.49 -17.90 2.49
CA ALA A 339 2.82 -17.46 2.09
C ALA A 339 3.38 -16.39 3.05
N TRP A 340 2.53 -15.46 3.49
CA TRP A 340 2.89 -14.43 4.46
C TRP A 340 3.37 -15.05 5.77
N ASP A 341 2.58 -15.95 6.35
CA ASP A 341 2.89 -16.58 7.65
C ASP A 341 4.11 -17.50 7.58
N GLU A 342 4.36 -18.16 6.44
CA GLU A 342 5.59 -18.95 6.21
C GLU A 342 6.85 -18.08 6.19
N LEU A 343 6.78 -16.92 5.54
CA LEU A 343 7.92 -15.99 5.49
C LEU A 343 8.02 -15.11 6.75
N ASN A 344 6.94 -14.95 7.49
CA ASN A 344 6.82 -14.08 8.66
C ASN A 344 6.22 -14.83 9.85
N PRO A 345 6.90 -15.89 10.33
CA PRO A 345 6.37 -16.68 11.42
C PRO A 345 6.20 -15.82 12.67
N SER A 346 5.01 -15.83 13.24
CA SER A 346 4.75 -15.21 14.55
C SER A 346 5.59 -15.90 15.63
N GLY A 347 5.83 -15.25 16.78
CA GLY A 347 6.80 -15.67 17.79
C GLY A 347 6.73 -17.14 18.26
N ALA A 348 5.56 -17.79 18.19
CA ALA A 348 5.42 -19.23 18.50
C ALA A 348 5.95 -20.15 17.38
N SER A 349 5.83 -19.73 16.10
CA SER A 349 6.34 -20.43 14.91
C SER A 349 7.82 -20.12 14.65
N ALA A 350 8.29 -18.94 15.03
CA ALA A 350 9.69 -18.54 14.89
C ALA A 350 10.65 -19.44 15.69
N ALA A 351 10.23 -19.90 16.87
CA ALA A 351 10.98 -20.83 17.72
C ALA A 351 11.10 -22.24 17.11
N THR A 352 10.05 -22.71 16.42
CA THR A 352 10.03 -24.02 15.73
C THR A 352 10.84 -23.97 14.44
N ALA A 353 10.80 -22.86 13.70
CA ALA A 353 11.58 -22.68 12.47
C ALA A 353 13.09 -22.54 12.75
N THR A 354 13.48 -21.92 13.87
CA THR A 354 14.88 -21.91 14.33
C THR A 354 15.32 -23.31 14.80
N ALA A 355 14.49 -24.06 15.52
CA ALA A 355 14.81 -25.43 15.91
C ALA A 355 15.01 -26.38 14.70
N ALA A 356 14.20 -26.24 13.64
CA ALA A 356 14.32 -27.04 12.41
C ALA A 356 15.57 -26.68 11.58
N LYS A 357 16.05 -25.42 11.64
CA LYS A 357 17.33 -25.02 11.02
C LYS A 357 18.55 -25.54 11.79
N VAL A 358 18.45 -25.72 13.11
CA VAL A 358 19.55 -26.26 13.94
C VAL A 358 19.68 -27.78 13.81
N SER A 359 18.60 -28.51 13.50
CA SER A 359 18.64 -29.97 13.32
C SER A 359 19.27 -30.46 12.01
N ASN A 360 19.52 -29.56 11.05
CA ASN A 360 20.15 -29.88 9.74
C ASN A 360 21.65 -29.50 9.70
N GLY A 361 22.36 -29.63 10.82
CA GLY A 361 23.83 -29.63 10.83
C GLY A 361 24.41 -30.90 10.18
N PRO A 362 25.62 -30.83 9.58
CA PRO A 362 26.14 -31.89 8.72
C PRO A 362 26.36 -33.17 9.51
N LYS A 363 25.72 -34.26 9.06
CA LYS A 363 26.10 -35.62 9.48
C LYS A 363 27.53 -35.89 8.96
N LYS A 364 28.43 -36.22 9.89
CA LYS A 364 29.78 -36.72 9.61
C LYS A 364 29.75 -37.94 8.69
#